data_AF-A0A3M1A8D6-F1
#
_entry.id   AF-A0A3M1A8D6-F1
#
_cell.length_a   1.000
_cell.length_b   1.000
_cell.length_c   1.000
_cell.angle_alpha   90.00
_cell.angle_beta   90.00
_cell.angle_gamma   90.00
#
_symmetry.space_group_name_H-M   'P 1'
#
loop_
_entity.id
_entity.type
_entity.pdbx_description
1 polymer ?
#
loop_
_entity_poly.entity_id
_entity_poly.type
_entity_poly.pdbx_seq_one_letter_code
_entity_poly.pdbx_strand_id
1 'polypeptide(L)'
;MKSKKAKPTKLILLILGLGLFSYFLFGGNQNFYRYWKYRTEKNQLKKEIRALQVEKAKLIEEIERLKNNPEYIEYIARTQYNMGKKGEKVIKFSKGDNK
;
A
#
# COMPACT_ATOMS: atom_id res chain seq x y z
N MET A 1 -7.34 66.47 17.58
CA MET A 1 -7.20 65.09 17.05
C MET A 1 -8.52 64.33 17.24
N LYS A 2 -9.28 64.06 16.16
CA LYS A 2 -10.53 63.28 16.25
C LYS A 2 -10.26 61.84 15.80
N SER A 3 -10.17 60.92 16.75
CA SER A 3 -10.06 59.49 16.49
C SER A 3 -11.34 58.99 15.81
N LYS A 4 -11.23 58.64 14.52
CA LYS A 4 -12.30 57.96 13.78
C LYS A 4 -12.45 56.54 14.35
N LYS A 5 -13.33 56.36 15.32
CA LYS A 5 -13.74 55.01 15.76
C LYS A 5 -14.39 54.30 14.58
N ALA A 6 -13.74 53.24 14.07
CA ALA A 6 -14.28 52.43 12.99
C ALA A 6 -15.64 51.84 13.43
N LYS A 7 -16.68 52.06 12.64
CA LYS A 7 -18.03 51.54 12.93
C LYS A 7 -17.99 50.01 12.93
N PRO A 8 -18.51 49.31 13.96
CA PRO A 8 -18.39 47.85 14.12
C PRO A 8 -19.01 47.07 12.96
N THR A 9 -19.92 47.70 12.21
CA THR A 9 -20.51 47.19 10.95
C THR A 9 -19.48 46.66 9.94
N LYS A 10 -18.32 47.32 9.77
CA LYS A 10 -17.28 46.85 8.84
C LYS A 10 -16.56 45.61 9.35
N LEU A 11 -16.42 45.49 10.68
CA LEU A 11 -15.82 44.33 11.33
C LEU A 11 -16.75 43.12 11.25
N ILE A 12 -18.05 43.33 11.49
CA ILE A 12 -19.09 42.28 11.39
C ILE A 12 -19.16 41.74 9.96
N LEU A 13 -19.16 42.62 8.95
CA LEU A 13 -19.14 42.21 7.54
C LEU A 13 -17.87 41.42 7.18
N LEU A 14 -16.71 41.80 7.72
CA LEU A 14 -15.46 41.10 7.49
C LEU A 14 -15.46 39.70 8.14
N ILE A 15 -16.00 39.57 9.36
CA ILE A 15 -16.13 38.29 10.05
C ILE A 15 -17.12 37.37 9.31
N LEU A 16 -18.25 37.91 8.85
CA LEU A 16 -19.24 37.16 8.04
C LEU A 16 -18.64 36.70 6.71
N GLY A 17 -17.89 37.58 6.03
CA GLY A 17 -17.20 37.23 4.79
C GLY A 17 -16.16 36.12 4.99
N LEU A 18 -15.36 36.20 6.05
CA LEU A 18 -14.40 35.15 6.41
C LEU A 18 -15.08 33.84 6.80
N GLY A 19 -16.21 33.90 7.53
CA GLY A 19 -16.98 32.72 7.90
C GLY A 19 -17.56 32.00 6.67
N LEU A 20 -18.13 32.74 5.72
CA LEU A 20 -18.63 32.19 4.46
C LEU A 20 -17.50 31.63 3.59
N PHE A 21 -16.36 32.33 3.53
CA PHE A 21 -15.19 31.87 2.77
C PHE A 21 -14.62 30.58 3.37
N SER A 22 -14.50 30.51 4.69
CA SER A 22 -14.08 29.30 5.41
C SER A 22 -15.08 28.15 5.20
N TYR A 23 -16.38 28.44 5.25
CA TYR A 23 -17.41 27.43 4.95
C TYR A 23 -17.35 26.92 3.51
N PHE A 24 -17.06 27.78 2.53
CA PHE A 24 -16.86 27.34 1.14
C PHE A 24 -15.60 26.48 0.97
N LEU A 25 -14.53 26.78 1.70
CA LEU A 25 -13.28 26.03 1.63
C LEU A 25 -13.30 24.70 2.39
N PHE A 26 -14.00 24.64 3.54
CA PHE A 26 -13.98 23.50 4.46
C PHE A 26 -15.33 22.77 4.62
N GLY A 27 -16.45 23.45 4.33
CA GLY A 27 -17.81 22.95 4.52
C GLY A 27 -18.45 22.34 3.27
N GLY A 28 -17.87 22.53 2.08
CA GLY A 28 -18.35 21.89 0.87
C GLY A 28 -17.97 20.40 0.81
N ASN A 29 -18.91 19.53 0.41
CA ASN A 29 -18.68 18.09 0.17
C ASN A 29 -17.48 17.77 -0.77
N GLN A 30 -16.96 18.78 -1.46
CA GLN A 30 -15.79 18.74 -2.36
C GLN A 30 -14.50 19.29 -1.73
N ASN A 31 -14.27 19.09 -0.43
CA ASN A 31 -12.98 19.43 0.19
C ASN A 31 -11.81 18.87 -0.64
N PHE A 32 -10.90 19.75 -1.07
CA PHE A 32 -9.72 19.42 -1.88
C PHE A 32 -8.90 18.26 -1.29
N TYR A 33 -8.89 18.16 0.04
CA TYR A 33 -8.30 17.05 0.78
C TYR A 33 -8.86 15.68 0.39
N ARG A 34 -10.19 15.56 0.22
CA ARG A 34 -10.83 14.31 -0.19
C ARG A 34 -10.40 13.93 -1.60
N TYR A 35 -10.37 14.89 -2.52
CA TYR A 35 -9.90 14.65 -3.89
C TYR A 35 -8.45 14.15 -3.92
N TRP A 36 -7.57 14.79 -3.15
CA TRP A 36 -6.18 14.37 -3.03
C TRP A 36 -6.05 12.98 -2.39
N LYS A 37 -6.81 12.69 -1.32
CA LYS A 37 -6.86 11.36 -0.69
C LYS A 37 -7.29 10.29 -1.68
N TYR A 38 -8.41 10.49 -2.38
CA TYR A 38 -8.90 9.52 -3.37
C TYR A 38 -7.92 9.31 -4.52
N ARG A 39 -7.21 10.37 -4.95
CA ARG A 39 -6.19 10.26 -5.99
C ARG A 39 -5.01 9.40 -5.52
N THR A 40 -4.56 9.59 -4.29
CA THR A 40 -3.47 8.80 -3.69
C THR A 40 -3.88 7.35 -3.50
N GLU A 41 -5.06 7.10 -2.95
CA GLU A 41 -5.62 5.76 -2.73
C GLU A 41 -5.79 5.00 -4.06
N LYS A 42 -6.32 5.66 -5.09
CA LYS A 42 -6.41 5.09 -6.44
C LYS A 42 -5.04 4.71 -7.00
N ASN A 43 -4.01 5.50 -6.74
CA ASN A 43 -2.65 5.21 -7.21
C ASN A 43 -2.02 4.03 -6.44
N GLN A 44 -2.26 3.94 -5.13
CA GLN A 44 -1.81 2.82 -4.31
C GLN A 44 -2.47 1.52 -4.76
N LEU A 45 -3.80 1.51 -4.89
CA LEU A 45 -4.54 0.34 -5.34
C LEU A 45 -4.10 -0.13 -6.74
N LYS A 46 -3.83 0.81 -7.66
CA LYS A 46 -3.27 0.46 -8.98
C LYS A 46 -1.89 -0.17 -8.89
N LYS A 47 -1.04 0.26 -7.96
CA LYS A 47 0.28 -0.36 -7.75
C LYS A 47 0.13 -1.77 -7.20
N GLU A 48 -0.76 -1.97 -6.23
CA GLU A 48 -1.06 -3.29 -5.67
C GLU A 48 -1.58 -4.25 -6.73
N ILE A 49 -2.51 -3.82 -7.58
CA ILE A 49 -3.01 -4.64 -8.70
C ILE A 49 -1.86 -5.06 -9.62
N ARG A 50 -0.93 -4.16 -9.96
CA ARG A 50 0.22 -4.52 -10.79
C ARG A 50 1.15 -5.50 -10.10
N ALA A 51 1.42 -5.32 -8.81
CA ALA A 51 2.25 -6.22 -8.03
C ALA A 51 1.64 -7.63 -8.00
N LEU A 52 0.34 -7.73 -7.71
CA LEU A 52 -0.41 -8.99 -7.70
C LEU A 52 -0.47 -9.65 -9.10
N GLN A 53 -0.55 -8.86 -10.17
CA GLN A 53 -0.49 -9.40 -11.54
C GLN A 53 0.88 -10.02 -11.85
N VAL A 54 1.96 -9.37 -11.44
CA VAL A 54 3.32 -9.91 -11.60
C VAL A 54 3.51 -11.18 -10.77
N GLU A 55 3.04 -11.18 -9.53
CA GLU A 55 3.09 -12.35 -8.65
C GLU A 55 2.28 -13.51 -9.22
N LYS A 56 1.06 -13.25 -9.71
CA LYS A 56 0.24 -14.25 -10.39
C LYS A 56 0.97 -14.86 -11.60
N ALA A 57 1.62 -14.04 -12.43
CA ALA A 57 2.35 -14.53 -13.59
C ALA A 57 3.51 -15.46 -13.18
N LYS A 58 4.28 -15.07 -12.15
CA LYS A 58 5.34 -15.90 -11.59
C LYS A 58 4.82 -17.23 -11.04
N LEU A 59 3.73 -17.19 -10.28
CA LEU A 59 3.13 -18.39 -9.72
C LEU A 59 2.60 -19.34 -10.80
N ILE A 60 2.03 -18.82 -11.89
CA ILE A 60 1.60 -19.63 -13.03
C ILE A 60 2.80 -20.32 -13.68
N GLU A 61 3.88 -19.58 -13.92
CA GLU A 61 5.12 -20.13 -14.48
C GLU A 61 5.70 -21.22 -13.56
N GLU A 62 5.68 -21.00 -12.25
CA GLU A 62 6.15 -21.99 -11.28
C GLU A 62 5.27 -23.23 -11.23
N ILE A 63 3.94 -23.08 -11.32
CA ILE A 63 3.01 -24.20 -11.47
C ILE A 63 3.30 -24.99 -12.74
N GLU A 64 3.57 -24.34 -13.88
CA GLU A 64 3.91 -25.01 -15.13
C GLU A 64 5.22 -25.79 -15.01
N ARG A 65 6.25 -25.19 -14.40
CA ARG A 65 7.54 -25.85 -14.13
C ARG A 65 7.37 -27.06 -13.22
N LEU A 66 6.58 -26.93 -12.16
CA LEU A 66 6.28 -28.04 -11.25
C LEU A 66 5.51 -29.16 -11.95
N LYS A 67 4.50 -28.85 -12.77
CA LYS A 67 3.69 -29.87 -13.45
C LYS A 67 4.46 -30.63 -14.53
N ASN A 68 5.28 -29.91 -15.30
CA ASN A 68 5.87 -30.46 -16.51
C ASN A 68 7.33 -30.91 -16.32
N ASN A 69 7.97 -30.59 -15.20
CA ASN A 69 9.36 -30.96 -14.93
C ASN A 69 9.51 -31.78 -13.62
N PRO A 70 9.54 -33.12 -13.71
CA PRO A 70 9.74 -33.98 -12.54
C PRO A 70 11.12 -33.83 -11.89
N GLU A 71 12.17 -33.44 -12.62
CA GLU A 71 13.50 -33.16 -12.05
C GLU A 71 13.47 -31.90 -11.17
N TYR A 72 12.67 -30.90 -11.55
CA TYR A 72 12.47 -29.69 -10.74
C TYR A 72 11.73 -30.00 -9.43
N ILE A 73 10.74 -30.91 -9.47
CA ILE A 73 10.08 -31.42 -8.25
C ILE A 73 11.08 -32.15 -7.36
N GLU A 74 11.91 -33.05 -7.91
CA GLU A 74 12.92 -33.78 -7.12
C GLU A 74 13.92 -32.82 -6.47
N TYR A 75 14.36 -31.79 -7.20
CA TYR A 75 15.23 -30.74 -6.67
C TYR A 75 14.60 -29.99 -5.49
N ILE A 76 13.34 -29.55 -5.59
CA ILE A 76 12.63 -28.86 -4.50
C ILE A 76 12.40 -29.80 -3.31
N ALA A 77 12.00 -31.05 -3.56
CA ALA A 77 11.81 -32.05 -2.52
C ALA A 77 13.11 -32.27 -1.72
N ARG A 78 14.25 -32.40 -2.40
CA ARG A 78 15.56 -32.57 -1.78
C ARG A 78 16.07 -31.32 -1.07
N THR A 79 15.93 -30.13 -1.66
CA THR A 79 16.53 -28.89 -1.13
C THR A 79 15.65 -28.15 -0.13
N GLN A 80 14.37 -27.93 -0.44
CA GLN A 80 13.46 -27.16 0.40
C GLN A 80 12.85 -28.03 1.50
N TYR A 81 12.42 -29.24 1.12
CA TYR A 81 11.72 -30.14 2.05
C TYR A 81 12.63 -31.19 2.69
N ASN A 82 13.90 -31.26 2.28
CA ASN A 82 14.87 -32.22 2.79
C ASN A 82 14.35 -33.67 2.69
N MET A 83 13.63 -33.99 1.61
CA MET A 83 13.13 -35.33 1.32
C MET A 83 14.21 -36.11 0.56
N GLY A 84 14.59 -37.28 1.07
CA GLY A 84 15.44 -38.27 0.39
C GLY A 84 14.62 -39.48 -0.06
N LYS A 85 15.18 -40.31 -0.95
CA LYS A 85 14.55 -41.58 -1.33
C LYS A 85 14.51 -42.55 -0.14
N LYS A 86 13.65 -43.57 -0.20
CA LYS A 86 13.54 -44.61 0.85
C LYS A 86 14.92 -45.26 1.06
N GLY A 87 15.51 -45.05 2.25
CA GLY A 87 16.85 -45.54 2.61
C GLY A 87 17.99 -44.50 2.54
N GLU A 88 17.74 -43.30 2.02
CA GLU A 88 18.72 -42.19 2.05
C GLU A 88 18.68 -41.45 3.41
N LYS A 89 19.85 -41.12 3.97
CA LYS A 89 19.97 -40.39 5.23
C LYS A 89 20.15 -38.90 4.95
N VAL A 90 19.15 -38.10 5.33
CA VAL A 90 19.14 -36.64 5.12
C VAL A 90 19.95 -35.97 6.22
N ILE A 91 21.07 -35.34 5.86
CA ILE A 91 21.95 -34.64 6.80
C ILE A 91 21.61 -33.15 6.79
N LYS A 92 21.03 -32.65 7.88
CA LYS A 92 20.80 -31.22 8.09
C LYS A 92 21.96 -30.65 8.91
N PHE A 93 22.64 -29.64 8.37
CA PHE A 93 23.61 -28.87 9.15
C PHE A 93 22.84 -27.85 10.00
N SER A 94 22.69 -28.14 11.29
CA SER A 94 22.33 -27.10 12.26
C SER A 94 23.49 -26.12 12.29
N LYS A 95 23.26 -24.91 11.78
CA LYS A 95 24.19 -23.80 11.98
C LYS A 95 24.13 -23.50 13.48
N GLY A 96 25.15 -23.97 14.20
CA GLY A 96 25.22 -23.85 15.65
C GLY A 96 24.84 -22.45 16.11
N ASP A 97 23.95 -22.40 17.08
CA ASP A 97 23.63 -21.23 17.87
C ASP A 97 24.95 -20.71 18.49
N ASN A 98 25.60 -19.78 17.79
CA ASN A 98 26.65 -18.97 18.37
C ASN A 98 25.96 -17.95 19.27
N LYS A 99 25.79 -18.38 20.52
CA LYS A 99 25.40 -17.57 21.67
C LYS A 99 26.38 -16.42 21.89
#